data_AF-A5B4B2-F1
#
_entry.id   AF-A5B4B2-F1
#
_cell.length_a   1.000
_cell.length_b   1.000
_cell.length_c   1.000
_cell.angle_alpha   90.00
_cell.angle_beta   90.00
_cell.angle_gamma   90.00
#
_symmetry.space_group_name_H-M   'P 1'
#
loop_
_entity.id
_entity.type
_entity.pdbx_description
1 polymer ?
#
loop_
_entity_poly.entity_id
_entity_poly.type
_entity_poly.pdbx_seq_one_letter_code
_entity_poly.pdbx_strand_id
1 'polypeptide(L)'
;MDHPYSGGSWSMIPSMSPHSNAATPSDQDHLFLQQQQPQQHHLYQHQQQRLHHQQQQQQQQQQQQHHHHQSLASHFHLLHLVENLSDAIENGTRDQHSDALVRELNSHFEKCQQLLNSISVSINTKAMTVEGQKRKLEESEQLLNQRRDLIAKYRNSVEDLIKSEP
;
A
#
# COMPACT_ATOMS: atom_id res chain seq x y z
N MET A 1 30.74 -30.12 -2.10
CA MET A 1 30.76 -28.65 -2.19
C MET A 1 29.35 -28.13 -1.96
N ASP A 2 29.09 -27.76 -0.70
CA ASP A 2 28.50 -26.49 -0.23
C ASP A 2 27.08 -26.04 -0.66
N HIS A 3 26.16 -26.06 0.33
CA HIS A 3 24.96 -25.21 0.54
C HIS A 3 25.39 -23.81 1.08
N PRO A 4 24.54 -22.74 1.33
CA PRO A 4 23.11 -22.70 1.76
C PRO A 4 22.27 -21.47 1.25
N TYR A 5 20.94 -21.38 1.40
CA TYR A 5 20.13 -20.87 2.56
C TYR A 5 18.64 -21.10 2.20
N SER A 6 17.79 -21.81 2.97
CA SER A 6 17.31 -21.65 4.36
C SER A 6 16.16 -20.65 4.50
N GLY A 7 15.01 -21.10 5.03
CA GLY A 7 13.96 -20.20 5.54
C GLY A 7 12.50 -20.68 5.51
N GLY A 8 12.20 -21.92 5.88
CA GLY A 8 10.80 -22.40 6.04
C GLY A 8 10.68 -23.31 7.25
N SER A 9 10.68 -22.71 8.45
CA SER A 9 10.60 -23.42 9.72
C SER A 9 9.19 -23.97 9.92
N TRP A 10 9.07 -25.30 9.88
CA TRP A 10 7.91 -26.06 10.34
C TRP A 10 7.70 -25.76 11.82
N SER A 11 6.66 -25.01 12.17
CA SER A 11 6.17 -24.94 13.54
C SER A 11 5.79 -26.36 13.98
N MET A 12 6.62 -26.93 14.84
CA MET A 12 6.48 -28.24 15.46
C MET A 12 5.08 -28.40 16.08
N ILE A 13 4.38 -29.45 15.67
CA ILE A 13 3.21 -29.96 16.38
C ILE A 13 3.75 -30.80 17.55
N PRO A 14 3.41 -30.54 18.83
CA PRO A 14 3.84 -31.42 19.90
C PRO A 14 3.02 -32.71 19.86
N SER A 15 3.71 -33.84 19.79
CA SER A 15 3.15 -35.18 19.98
C SER A 15 2.48 -35.29 21.36
N MET A 16 1.18 -35.55 21.39
CA MET A 16 0.46 -35.92 22.63
C MET A 16 0.68 -37.42 22.89
N SER A 17 1.33 -37.77 24.00
CA SER A 17 1.41 -39.15 24.50
C SER A 17 0.12 -39.52 25.25
N PRO A 18 -0.40 -40.76 25.12
CA PRO A 18 -1.67 -41.16 25.74
C PRO A 18 -1.42 -41.83 27.10
N HIS A 19 -1.82 -41.21 28.20
CA HIS A 19 -1.84 -41.85 29.51
C HIS A 19 -3.21 -41.66 30.16
N SER A 20 -3.89 -42.79 30.37
CA SER A 20 -5.19 -42.91 31.00
C SER A 20 -5.15 -42.71 32.52
N ASN A 21 -6.31 -42.31 33.05
CA ASN A 21 -6.86 -42.53 34.40
C ASN A 21 -6.73 -41.45 35.49
N ALA A 22 -7.91 -40.89 35.77
CA ALA A 22 -8.59 -40.73 37.08
C ALA A 22 -8.19 -39.60 38.07
N ALA A 23 -9.26 -38.87 38.46
CA ALA A 23 -9.52 -38.12 39.71
C ALA A 23 -9.05 -36.65 39.84
N THR A 24 -10.01 -35.72 39.62
CA THR A 24 -10.35 -34.49 40.41
C THR A 24 -9.29 -33.39 40.71
N PRO A 25 -9.71 -32.12 40.95
CA PRO A 25 -9.25 -31.02 40.11
C PRO A 25 -8.49 -29.89 40.85
N SER A 26 -8.04 -28.90 40.07
CA SER A 26 -8.05 -27.47 40.45
C SER A 26 -6.81 -26.83 41.09
N ASP A 27 -5.58 -27.18 40.68
CA ASP A 27 -4.41 -26.32 40.98
C ASP A 27 -3.31 -26.26 39.89
N GLN A 28 -3.30 -27.16 38.90
CA GLN A 28 -2.26 -27.16 37.86
C GLN A 28 -2.51 -26.21 36.67
N ASP A 29 -3.74 -25.74 36.48
CA ASP A 29 -4.09 -24.85 35.35
C ASP A 29 -3.45 -23.45 35.47
N HIS A 30 -3.26 -22.97 36.70
CA HIS A 30 -2.71 -21.63 36.95
C HIS A 30 -1.25 -21.49 36.50
N LEU A 31 -0.46 -22.57 36.58
CA LEU A 31 0.95 -22.52 36.19
C LEU A 31 1.12 -22.56 34.66
N PHE A 32 0.22 -23.23 33.95
CA PHE A 32 0.21 -23.27 32.47
C PHE A 32 -0.26 -21.94 31.86
N LEU A 33 -1.26 -21.28 32.45
CA LEU A 33 -1.67 -19.94 32.02
C LEU A 33 -0.57 -18.89 32.26
N GLN A 34 0.20 -19.02 33.33
CA GLN A 34 1.29 -18.09 33.64
C GLN A 34 2.52 -18.28 32.72
N GLN A 35 2.75 -19.50 32.21
CA GLN A 35 3.86 -19.76 31.29
C GLN A 35 3.57 -19.37 29.82
N GLN A 36 2.30 -19.24 29.40
CA GLN A 36 1.96 -18.83 28.03
C GLN A 36 1.92 -17.31 27.79
N GLN A 37 1.79 -16.49 28.84
CA GLN A 37 1.71 -15.03 28.69
C GLN A 37 2.95 -14.36 28.05
N PRO A 38 4.21 -14.78 28.28
CA PRO A 38 5.35 -14.07 27.70
C PRO A 38 5.41 -14.18 26.18
N GLN A 39 4.87 -15.25 25.58
CA GLN A 39 5.05 -15.54 24.16
C GLN A 39 4.08 -14.73 23.26
N GLN A 40 2.86 -14.46 23.73
CA GLN A 40 1.92 -13.58 23.05
C GLN A 40 2.39 -12.11 23.01
N HIS A 41 2.99 -11.62 24.10
CA HIS A 41 3.46 -10.23 24.17
C HIS A 41 4.63 -9.98 23.20
N HIS A 42 5.54 -10.94 23.05
CA HIS A 42 6.65 -10.84 22.08
C HIS A 42 6.16 -10.84 20.63
N LEU A 43 5.13 -11.63 20.30
CA LEU A 43 4.57 -11.64 18.94
C LEU A 43 3.94 -10.29 18.57
N TYR A 44 3.23 -9.67 19.53
CA TYR A 44 2.58 -8.37 19.32
C TYR A 44 3.61 -7.24 19.14
N GLN A 45 4.68 -7.26 19.93
CA GLN A 45 5.75 -6.27 19.84
C GLN A 45 6.56 -6.40 18.54
N HIS A 46 6.79 -7.63 18.08
CA HIS A 46 7.49 -7.87 16.80
C HIS A 46 6.64 -7.44 15.59
N GLN A 47 5.31 -7.60 15.67
CA GLN A 47 4.41 -7.13 14.62
C GLN A 47 4.37 -5.59 14.54
N GLN A 48 4.41 -4.87 15.66
CA GLN A 48 4.51 -3.40 15.66
C GLN A 48 5.83 -2.89 15.08
N GLN A 49 6.97 -3.52 15.40
CA GLN A 49 8.27 -3.12 14.83
C GLN A 49 8.34 -3.32 13.31
N ARG A 50 7.69 -4.38 12.77
CA ARG A 50 7.59 -4.62 11.33
C ARG A 50 6.78 -3.54 10.61
N LEU A 51 5.69 -3.07 11.21
CA LEU A 51 4.89 -1.96 10.68
C LEU A 51 5.68 -0.65 10.66
N HIS A 52 6.44 -0.35 11.72
CA HIS A 52 7.24 0.87 11.80
C HIS A 52 8.41 0.88 10.79
N HIS A 53 9.09 -0.26 10.61
CA HIS A 53 10.16 -0.38 9.61
C HIS A 53 9.66 -0.27 8.17
N GLN A 54 8.45 -0.77 7.87
CA GLN A 54 7.86 -0.65 6.53
C GLN A 54 7.48 0.81 6.22
N GLN A 55 7.01 1.57 7.22
CA GLN A 55 6.63 2.97 7.03
C GLN A 55 7.87 3.87 6.83
N GLN A 56 9.00 3.56 7.49
CA GLN A 56 10.21 4.37 7.37
C GLN A 56 10.93 4.19 6.02
N GLN A 57 10.87 3.01 5.40
CA GLN A 57 11.43 2.81 4.05
C GLN A 57 10.65 3.56 2.95
N GLN A 58 9.33 3.79 3.12
CA GLN A 58 8.57 4.57 2.13
C GLN A 58 8.87 6.08 2.17
N GLN A 59 9.30 6.64 3.30
CA GLN A 59 9.60 8.08 3.37
C GLN A 59 10.95 8.45 2.77
N GLN A 60 11.98 7.59 2.84
CA GLN A 60 13.30 7.95 2.29
C GLN A 60 13.33 8.00 0.75
N GLN A 61 12.47 7.27 0.03
CA GLN A 61 12.38 7.44 -1.43
C GLN A 61 11.57 8.67 -1.88
N GLN A 62 10.77 9.29 -1.00
CA GLN A 62 9.98 10.47 -1.39
C GLN A 62 10.78 11.79 -1.43
N GLN A 63 11.87 11.91 -0.66
CA GLN A 63 12.58 13.20 -0.59
C GLN A 63 13.50 13.49 -1.78
N GLN A 64 14.02 12.50 -2.50
CA GLN A 64 14.90 12.78 -3.65
C GLN A 64 14.15 13.18 -4.93
N GLN A 65 12.85 12.87 -5.08
CA GLN A 65 12.09 13.27 -6.29
C GLN A 65 11.37 14.62 -6.19
N HIS A 66 11.24 15.19 -4.98
CA HIS A 66 10.47 16.43 -4.81
C HIS A 66 11.19 17.69 -5.32
N HIS A 67 12.48 17.62 -5.62
CA HIS A 67 13.27 18.76 -6.13
C HIS A 67 13.20 18.96 -7.65
N HIS A 68 12.51 18.09 -8.42
CA HIS A 68 12.40 18.23 -9.88
C HIS A 68 11.04 18.71 -10.38
N HIS A 69 10.07 18.95 -9.50
CA HIS A 69 8.74 19.44 -9.90
C HIS A 69 8.55 20.91 -9.55
N GLN A 70 9.41 21.80 -10.07
CA GLN A 70 9.03 23.21 -10.19
C GLN A 70 8.11 23.39 -11.41
N SER A 71 6.81 23.51 -11.12
CA SER A 71 5.70 24.05 -11.94
C SER A 71 5.44 23.45 -13.33
N LEU A 72 4.30 22.75 -13.44
CA LEU A 72 4.03 21.70 -14.44
C LEU A 72 3.51 22.12 -15.82
N ALA A 73 3.30 23.40 -16.13
CA ALA A 73 2.85 23.80 -17.48
C ALA A 73 3.07 25.28 -17.76
N SER A 74 2.86 26.12 -16.74
CA SER A 74 2.94 27.59 -16.87
C SER A 74 4.32 28.11 -17.26
N HIS A 75 5.40 27.36 -17.01
CA HIS A 75 6.75 27.84 -17.29
C HIS A 75 7.12 27.80 -18.78
N PHE A 76 6.41 27.00 -19.59
CA PHE A 76 6.80 26.78 -20.97
C PHE A 76 6.33 27.87 -21.94
N HIS A 77 5.44 28.78 -21.53
CA HIS A 77 4.97 29.94 -22.32
C HIS A 77 4.74 29.63 -23.83
N LEU A 78 4.25 28.43 -24.14
CA LEU A 78 4.21 27.89 -25.50
C LEU A 78 3.37 28.76 -26.44
N LEU A 79 2.27 29.30 -25.92
CA LEU A 79 1.37 30.17 -26.66
C LEU A 79 2.12 31.38 -27.22
N HIS A 80 2.89 32.08 -26.38
CA HIS A 80 3.63 33.27 -26.77
C HIS A 80 4.73 32.96 -27.79
N LEU A 81 5.39 31.80 -27.69
CA LEU A 81 6.38 31.35 -28.69
C LEU A 81 5.74 31.06 -30.05
N VAL A 82 4.55 30.46 -30.06
CA VAL A 82 3.80 30.17 -31.28
C VAL A 82 3.25 31.45 -31.91
N GLU A 83 2.73 32.38 -31.10
CA GLU A 83 2.28 33.70 -31.57
C GLU A 83 3.42 34.48 -32.23
N ASN A 84 4.57 34.62 -31.55
CA ASN A 84 5.74 35.29 -32.12
C ASN A 84 6.28 34.61 -33.39
N LEU A 85 6.20 33.28 -33.45
CA LEU A 85 6.61 32.52 -34.64
C LEU A 85 5.63 32.75 -35.80
N SER A 86 4.33 32.80 -35.52
CA SER A 86 3.29 33.13 -36.50
C SER A 86 3.53 34.52 -37.08
N ASP A 87 3.76 35.52 -36.22
CA ASP A 87 4.05 36.89 -36.63
C ASP A 87 5.33 36.98 -37.48
N ALA A 88 6.39 36.24 -37.12
CA ALA A 88 7.64 36.23 -37.90
C ALA A 88 7.46 35.60 -39.30
N ILE A 89 6.56 34.61 -39.43
CA ILE A 89 6.25 33.97 -40.71
C ILE A 89 5.35 34.87 -41.57
N GLU A 90 4.32 35.48 -40.96
CA GLU A 90 3.36 36.35 -41.65
C GLU A 90 4.00 37.64 -42.16
N ASN A 91 4.95 38.19 -41.40
CA ASN A 91 5.73 39.36 -41.79
C ASN A 91 6.91 39.04 -42.73
N GLY A 92 7.06 37.79 -43.17
CA GLY A 92 8.04 37.36 -44.17
C GLY A 92 9.50 37.37 -43.68
N THR A 93 9.74 37.59 -42.38
CA THR A 93 11.07 37.56 -41.76
C THR A 93 11.49 36.12 -41.46
N ARG A 94 11.72 35.32 -42.50
CA ARG A 94 12.33 33.99 -42.37
C ARG A 94 13.84 34.14 -42.17
N ASP A 95 14.19 34.68 -41.01
CA ASP A 95 15.54 35.03 -40.59
C ASP A 95 16.00 34.15 -39.42
N GLN A 96 17.22 34.39 -38.92
CA GLN A 96 17.79 33.67 -37.79
C GLN A 96 16.91 33.70 -36.53
N HIS A 97 16.03 34.71 -36.40
CA HIS A 97 15.11 34.82 -35.27
C HIS A 97 13.98 33.78 -35.37
N SER A 98 13.36 33.60 -36.55
CA SER A 98 12.37 32.54 -36.76
C SER A 98 12.95 31.13 -36.50
N ASP A 99 14.20 30.86 -36.93
CA ASP A 99 14.91 29.61 -36.65
C ASP A 99 15.27 29.43 -35.17
N ALA A 100 15.49 30.52 -34.43
CA ALA A 100 15.69 30.48 -32.98
C ALA A 100 14.38 30.13 -32.26
N LEU A 101 13.27 30.75 -32.64
CA LEU A 101 11.94 30.46 -32.09
C LEU A 101 11.52 29.01 -32.30
N VAL A 102 11.77 28.45 -33.50
CA VAL A 102 11.49 27.01 -33.77
C VAL A 102 12.31 26.09 -32.87
N ARG A 103 13.60 26.40 -32.66
CA ARG A 103 14.47 25.61 -31.78
C ARG A 103 14.02 25.69 -30.32
N GLU A 104 13.64 26.88 -29.86
CA GLU A 104 13.14 27.09 -28.50
C GLU A 104 11.81 26.37 -28.27
N LEU A 105 10.89 26.45 -29.23
CA LEU A 105 9.62 25.74 -29.19
C LEU A 105 9.81 24.21 -29.12
N ASN A 106 10.70 23.66 -29.95
CA ASN A 106 11.05 22.24 -29.89
C ASN A 106 11.63 21.84 -28.53
N SER A 107 12.55 22.65 -27.99
CA SER A 107 13.12 22.39 -26.65
C SER A 107 12.05 22.38 -25.57
N HIS A 108 11.05 23.26 -25.65
CA HIS A 108 9.95 23.30 -24.69
C HIS A 108 9.03 22.08 -24.83
N PHE A 109 8.75 21.60 -26.06
CA PHE A 109 8.01 20.37 -26.26
C PHE A 109 8.73 19.14 -25.70
N GLU A 110 10.05 19.03 -25.88
CA GLU A 110 10.84 17.95 -25.29
C GLU A 110 10.74 17.94 -23.76
N LYS A 111 10.88 19.11 -23.13
CA LYS A 111 10.73 19.25 -21.66
C LYS A 111 9.31 18.90 -21.20
N CYS A 112 8.27 19.32 -21.93
CA CYS A 112 6.89 18.93 -21.65
C CYS A 112 6.70 17.41 -21.74
N GLN A 113 7.26 16.77 -22.77
CA GLN A 113 7.18 15.32 -22.93
C GLN A 113 7.90 14.57 -21.81
N GLN A 114 9.09 15.03 -21.41
CA GLN A 114 9.83 14.47 -20.28
C GLN A 114 9.04 14.59 -18.98
N LEU A 115 8.38 15.73 -18.77
CA LEU A 115 7.52 15.95 -17.62
C LEU A 115 6.33 14.99 -17.62
N LEU A 116 5.62 14.84 -18.75
CA LEU A 116 4.51 13.90 -18.88
C LEU A 116 4.96 12.45 -18.63
N ASN A 117 6.12 12.06 -19.15
CA ASN A 117 6.71 10.75 -18.89
C ASN A 117 7.02 10.56 -17.39
N SER A 118 7.56 11.59 -16.73
CA SER A 118 7.84 11.56 -15.29
C SER A 118 6.57 11.41 -14.45
N ILE A 119 5.52 12.16 -14.77
CA ILE A 119 4.20 12.02 -14.14
C ILE A 119 3.67 10.60 -14.34
N SER A 120 3.72 10.07 -15.57
CA SER A 120 3.26 8.73 -15.90
C SER A 120 3.96 7.66 -15.06
N VAL A 121 5.29 7.76 -14.92
CA VAL A 121 6.09 6.86 -14.08
C VAL A 121 5.73 7.04 -12.60
N SER A 122 5.56 8.28 -12.14
CA SER A 122 5.21 8.58 -10.74
C SER A 122 3.84 8.02 -10.35
N ILE A 123 2.85 8.17 -11.23
CA ILE A 123 1.51 7.59 -11.06
C ILE A 123 1.61 6.07 -10.99
N ASN A 124 2.35 5.44 -11.91
CA ASN A 124 2.48 3.99 -11.93
C ASN A 124 3.20 3.41 -10.71
N THR A 125 4.16 4.14 -10.13
CA THR A 125 4.96 3.69 -8.97
C THR A 125 4.32 3.99 -7.62
N LYS A 126 3.52 5.06 -7.50
CA LYS A 126 2.82 5.44 -6.25
C LYS A 126 1.38 4.93 -6.15
N ALA A 127 0.83 4.32 -7.20
CA ALA A 127 -0.59 3.95 -7.21
C ALA A 127 -0.85 2.65 -6.41
N MET A 128 -1.44 2.82 -5.22
CA MET A 128 -2.75 2.21 -5.06
C MET A 128 -3.69 2.99 -5.98
N THR A 129 -4.14 2.38 -7.06
CA THR A 129 -5.13 3.04 -7.92
C THR A 129 -6.40 3.26 -7.10
N VAL A 130 -7.10 4.37 -7.32
CA VAL A 130 -8.40 4.64 -6.67
C VAL A 130 -9.34 3.44 -6.87
N GLU A 131 -9.27 2.82 -8.05
CA GLU A 131 -9.99 1.59 -8.37
C GLU A 131 -9.55 0.37 -7.54
N GLY A 132 -8.24 0.21 -7.29
CA GLY A 132 -7.72 -0.83 -6.41
C GLY A 132 -8.10 -0.63 -4.94
N GLN A 133 -8.14 0.62 -4.46
CA GLN A 133 -8.64 0.92 -3.11
C GLN A 133 -10.14 0.66 -3.00
N LYS A 134 -10.91 1.07 -4.00
CA LYS A 134 -12.36 0.83 -4.08
C LYS A 134 -12.66 -0.67 -4.01
N ARG A 135 -11.94 -1.50 -4.79
CA ARG A 135 -12.10 -2.96 -4.78
C ARG A 135 -11.85 -3.55 -3.38
N LYS A 136 -10.76 -3.16 -2.73
CA LYS A 136 -10.44 -3.64 -1.36
C LYS A 136 -11.49 -3.23 -0.34
N LEU A 137 -12.06 -2.03 -0.50
CA LEU A 137 -13.16 -1.58 0.36
C LEU A 137 -14.40 -2.44 0.17
N GLU A 138 -14.81 -2.70 -1.08
CA GLU A 138 -15.95 -3.55 -1.41
C GLU A 138 -15.79 -4.97 -0.85
N GLU A 139 -14.61 -5.57 -0.99
CA GLU A 139 -14.28 -6.89 -0.42
C GLU A 139 -14.40 -6.90 1.11
N SER A 140 -13.89 -5.86 1.78
CA SER A 140 -13.97 -5.73 3.24
C SER A 140 -15.42 -5.56 3.72
N GLU A 141 -16.22 -4.78 3.00
CA GLU A 141 -17.63 -4.57 3.30
C GLU A 141 -18.45 -5.85 3.16
N GLN A 142 -18.19 -6.65 2.13
CA GLN A 142 -18.81 -7.97 1.96
C GLN A 142 -18.52 -8.89 3.15
N LEU A 143 -17.26 -8.98 3.59
CA LEU A 143 -16.88 -9.78 4.77
C LEU A 143 -17.54 -9.27 6.04
N LEU A 144 -17.65 -7.95 6.21
CA LEU A 144 -18.32 -7.35 7.36
C LEU A 144 -19.81 -7.71 7.38
N ASN A 145 -20.47 -7.68 6.23
CA ASN A 145 -21.89 -8.04 6.11
C ASN A 145 -22.09 -9.54 6.39
N GLN A 146 -21.25 -10.42 5.84
CA GLN A 146 -21.29 -11.85 6.17
C GLN A 146 -21.14 -12.10 7.69
N ARG A 147 -20.24 -11.35 8.34
CA ARG A 147 -20.04 -11.45 9.79
C ARG A 147 -21.27 -10.97 10.57
N ARG A 148 -21.91 -9.88 10.14
CA ARG A 148 -23.16 -9.38 10.75
C ARG A 148 -24.28 -10.41 10.66
N ASP A 149 -24.44 -11.04 9.51
CA ASP A 149 -25.45 -12.09 9.31
C ASP A 149 -25.22 -13.30 10.20
N LEU A 150 -23.96 -13.74 10.33
CA LEU A 150 -23.59 -14.83 11.22
C LEU A 150 -23.87 -14.49 12.69
N ILE A 151 -23.53 -13.27 13.13
CA ILE A 151 -23.81 -12.79 14.49
C ILE A 151 -25.32 -12.76 14.73
N ALA A 152 -26.11 -12.28 13.77
CA ALA A 152 -27.58 -12.26 13.89
C ALA A 152 -28.15 -13.67 14.02
N LYS A 153 -27.70 -14.62 13.20
CA LYS A 153 -28.10 -16.03 13.29
C LYS A 153 -27.74 -16.64 14.65
N TYR A 154 -26.51 -16.42 15.11
CA TYR A 154 -26.08 -16.91 16.42
C TYR A 154 -26.92 -16.33 17.56
N ARG A 155 -27.19 -15.01 17.53
CA ARG A 155 -28.05 -14.36 18.53
C ARG A 155 -29.44 -14.99 18.56
N ASN A 156 -30.05 -15.21 17.40
CA ASN A 156 -31.36 -15.87 17.32
C ASN A 156 -31.32 -17.29 17.89
N SER A 157 -30.30 -18.09 17.55
CA SER A 157 -30.15 -19.44 18.10
C SER A 157 -30.00 -19.46 19.62
N VAL A 158 -29.26 -18.50 20.19
CA VAL A 158 -29.14 -18.34 21.65
C VAL A 158 -30.47 -17.94 22.29
N GLU A 159 -31.19 -16.98 21.69
CA GLU A 159 -32.52 -16.58 22.16
C GLU A 159 -33.52 -17.75 22.15
N ASP A 160 -33.49 -18.59 21.11
CA ASP A 160 -34.36 -19.77 21.00
C ASP A 160 -34.02 -20.82 22.07
N LEU A 161 -32.73 -21.06 22.32
CA LEU A 161 -32.25 -21.93 23.40
C LEU A 161 -32.77 -21.48 24.76
N ILE A 162 -32.63 -20.19 25.07
CA ILE A 162 -33.10 -19.60 26.35
C ILE A 162 -34.63 -19.72 26.48
N LYS A 163 -35.39 -19.52 25.40
CA LYS A 163 -36.85 -19.67 25.42
C LYS A 163 -37.31 -21.12 25.56
N SER A 164 -36.47 -22.07 25.17
CA SER A 164 -36.75 -23.50 25.24
C SER A 164 -36.33 -24.16 26.57
N GLU A 165 -35.70 -23.41 27.47
CA GLU A 165 -35.33 -23.87 28.80
C GLU A 165 -36.56 -23.81 29.73
N PRO A 166 -36.97 -24.92 30.37
CA PRO A 166 -38.23 -25.05 31.12
C PRO A 166 -38.26 -24.33 32.47
#